data_AF-A0A5N5TFN9-F1
#
_entry.id   AF-A0A5N5TFN9-F1
#
_cell.length_a   1.000
_cell.length_b   1.000
_cell.length_c   1.000
_cell.angle_alpha   90.00
_cell.angle_beta   90.00
_cell.angle_gamma   90.00
#
_symmetry.space_group_name_H-M   'P 1'
#
loop_
_entity.id
_entity.type
_entity.pdbx_description
1 polymer ?
#
loop_
_entity_poly.entity_id
_entity_poly.type
_entity_poly.pdbx_seq_one_letter_code
_entity_poly.pdbx_strand_id
1 'polypeptide(L)'
;MTNKYILGIDIGTTSVKVCVLDPSSNEVIASHKKDTCSDVPSELGSEGNKQDVPRILSACQMCVSRLPRDQLRKIYRIGICGQMHGCMLWKQGSAWERKVDSERYEIKEVSNVYTWQDSRCSTEFLDQLPTPSSHLALASGYGCATLIWFAKNKPEMFDEFDRAGTIHDFFVSIICGLDKPTMSVQNAAAWGYFNTEKEEWNTEQLEEAGLPLRYLPNVVSSGKFAGKLESSWYGIPKDTPVLASLGDLQCSVLPSLNAETDAVINISTSAQICFKLSSDFKPPSQPSPTPNPVDYFPYFDGSYLAVAASLNGGNALAAFVRTLQQWVLELGFQVPQSKIWERTLSLGSSDQSDSNLEVEPTLFGERHSPERSACASNINIGNISLGKVMKALCRGVIKNLHRRLMKFTLSLYTFNMMPRSLLVENGVNRIIGGGSALVRNKILQREVEEQYQLPLTLDARGNAAYGAALAAKNAVIN
;
A
#
# COMPACT_ATOMS: atom_id res chain seq x y z
N MET A 1 -7.30 34.06 -16.68
CA MET A 1 -6.34 33.41 -15.75
C MET A 1 -5.78 32.19 -16.48
N THR A 2 -4.47 32.00 -16.52
CA THR A 2 -3.88 30.78 -17.12
C THR A 2 -4.16 29.59 -16.21
N ASN A 3 -4.84 28.54 -16.70
CA ASN A 3 -5.09 27.32 -15.92
C ASN A 3 -3.77 26.78 -15.36
N LYS A 4 -3.73 26.53 -14.04
CA LYS A 4 -2.61 25.93 -13.33
C LYS A 4 -2.97 24.51 -12.93
N TYR A 5 -2.02 23.59 -12.97
CA TYR A 5 -2.25 22.16 -12.77
C TYR A 5 -1.38 21.58 -11.66
N ILE A 6 -1.74 20.39 -11.18
CA ILE A 6 -0.99 19.68 -10.13
C ILE A 6 -0.54 18.33 -10.68
N LEU A 7 0.72 17.97 -10.42
CA LEU A 7 1.25 16.66 -10.78
C LEU A 7 1.12 15.72 -9.58
N GLY A 8 0.49 14.56 -9.80
CA GLY A 8 0.46 13.47 -8.84
C GLY A 8 1.28 12.28 -9.34
N ILE A 9 2.10 11.69 -8.47
CA ILE A 9 2.98 10.56 -8.77
C ILE A 9 2.75 9.45 -7.73
N ASP A 10 2.59 8.21 -8.21
CA ASP A 10 2.52 6.97 -7.41
C ASP A 10 3.66 6.05 -7.85
N ILE A 11 4.68 5.90 -6.99
CA ILE A 11 5.79 4.96 -7.14
C ILE A 11 5.42 3.64 -6.43
N GLY A 12 4.48 2.92 -7.02
CA GLY A 12 4.02 1.62 -6.51
C GLY A 12 5.02 0.49 -6.77
N THR A 13 4.76 -0.67 -6.16
CA THR A 13 5.67 -1.83 -6.22
C THR A 13 5.92 -2.37 -7.63
N THR A 14 4.91 -2.44 -8.50
CA THR A 14 5.05 -3.06 -9.83
C THR A 14 5.02 -2.06 -11.00
N SER A 15 4.58 -0.84 -10.74
CA SER A 15 4.41 0.18 -11.77
C SER A 15 4.42 1.59 -11.18
N VAL A 16 4.91 2.55 -11.94
CA VAL A 16 4.74 3.98 -11.66
C VAL A 16 3.52 4.52 -12.41
N LYS A 17 2.70 5.31 -11.73
CA LYS A 17 1.58 6.05 -12.32
C LYS A 17 1.75 7.54 -12.08
N VAL A 18 1.39 8.34 -13.06
CA VAL A 18 1.40 9.79 -12.96
C VAL A 18 0.10 10.36 -13.50
N CYS A 19 -0.35 11.48 -12.95
CA CYS A 19 -1.51 12.20 -13.44
C CYS A 19 -1.35 13.72 -13.32
N VAL A 20 -1.99 14.44 -14.22
CA VAL A 20 -2.14 15.90 -14.17
C VAL A 20 -3.58 16.19 -13.76
N LEU A 21 -3.73 16.89 -12.64
CA LEU A 21 -5.00 17.27 -12.05
C LEU A 21 -5.31 18.74 -12.40
N ASP A 22 -6.52 18.98 -12.89
CA ASP A 22 -7.12 20.31 -12.89
C ASP A 22 -7.74 20.61 -11.52
N PRO A 23 -7.18 21.54 -10.73
CA PRO A 23 -7.69 21.83 -9.39
C PRO A 23 -9.07 22.48 -9.40
N SER A 24 -9.54 23.03 -10.52
CA SER A 24 -10.86 23.68 -10.61
C SER A 24 -12.00 22.65 -10.74
N SER A 25 -11.81 21.62 -11.57
CA SER A 25 -12.81 20.56 -11.78
C SER A 25 -12.56 19.30 -10.95
N ASN A 26 -11.37 19.16 -10.36
CA ASN A 26 -10.86 17.90 -9.80
C ASN A 26 -10.74 16.76 -10.82
N GLU A 27 -10.67 17.08 -12.11
CA GLU A 27 -10.53 16.06 -13.15
C GLU A 27 -9.07 15.79 -13.48
N VAL A 28 -8.77 14.52 -13.77
CA VAL A 28 -7.48 14.11 -14.32
C VAL A 28 -7.49 14.39 -15.83
N ILE A 29 -6.69 15.37 -16.26
CA ILE A 29 -6.64 15.83 -17.66
C ILE A 29 -5.55 15.15 -18.49
N ALA A 30 -4.60 14.48 -17.84
CA ALA A 30 -3.63 13.59 -18.48
C ALA A 30 -3.14 12.56 -17.46
N SER A 31 -2.80 11.36 -17.92
CA SER A 31 -2.17 10.35 -17.08
C SER A 31 -1.30 9.40 -17.89
N HIS A 32 -0.30 8.82 -17.23
CA HIS A 32 0.52 7.74 -17.78
C HIS A 32 0.81 6.70 -16.72
N LYS A 33 1.03 5.46 -17.19
CA LYS A 33 1.45 4.32 -16.38
C LYS A 33 2.62 3.65 -17.09
N LYS A 34 3.60 3.18 -16.32
CA LYS A 34 4.67 2.32 -16.81
C LYS A 34 5.02 1.27 -15.77
N ASP A 35 5.10 0.02 -16.18
CA ASP A 35 5.57 -1.08 -15.32
C ASP A 35 7.08 -0.91 -15.09
N THR A 36 7.53 -1.18 -13.85
CA THR A 36 8.93 -0.96 -13.46
C THR A 36 9.83 -2.12 -13.89
N CYS A 37 9.31 -3.35 -13.90
CA CYS A 37 10.08 -4.59 -14.10
C CYS A 37 11.34 -4.60 -13.21
N SER A 38 11.18 -4.15 -11.97
CA SER A 38 12.29 -3.84 -11.05
C SER A 38 12.68 -5.02 -10.16
N ASP A 39 11.92 -6.11 -10.11
CA ASP A 39 12.24 -7.25 -9.25
C ASP A 39 13.61 -7.85 -9.63
N VAL A 40 14.45 -8.09 -8.61
CA VAL A 40 15.78 -8.68 -8.77
C VAL A 40 15.98 -9.82 -7.77
N PRO A 41 16.80 -10.84 -8.11
CA PRO A 41 17.09 -11.94 -7.19
C PRO A 41 17.67 -11.46 -5.86
N SER A 42 17.21 -12.07 -4.77
CA SER A 42 17.78 -11.89 -3.45
C SER A 42 18.86 -12.91 -3.16
N GLU A 43 19.88 -12.49 -2.40
CA GLU A 43 20.87 -13.39 -1.83
C GLU A 43 20.25 -14.39 -0.83
N LEU A 44 19.07 -14.07 -0.30
CA LEU A 44 18.29 -14.93 0.61
C LEU A 44 17.28 -15.84 -0.12
N GLY A 45 17.37 -15.94 -1.45
CA GLY A 45 16.43 -16.74 -2.24
C GLY A 45 14.99 -16.24 -2.07
N SER A 46 14.06 -17.14 -1.72
CA SER A 46 12.65 -16.83 -1.52
C SER A 46 12.34 -15.98 -0.29
N GLU A 47 13.28 -15.89 0.65
CA GLU A 47 13.12 -15.13 1.91
C GLU A 47 13.51 -13.65 1.78
N GLY A 48 14.05 -13.23 0.64
CA GLY A 48 14.35 -11.82 0.41
C GLY A 48 13.59 -11.28 -0.79
N ASN A 49 13.32 -9.97 -0.76
CA ASN A 49 12.57 -9.31 -1.81
C ASN A 49 13.18 -7.94 -2.10
N LYS A 50 13.75 -7.81 -3.29
CA LYS A 50 14.53 -6.63 -3.69
C LYS A 50 14.07 -6.07 -5.03
N GLN A 51 14.17 -4.75 -5.17
CA GLN A 51 13.88 -4.06 -6.42
C GLN A 51 14.99 -3.09 -6.85
N ASP A 52 15.27 -3.08 -8.14
CA ASP A 52 16.26 -2.22 -8.80
C ASP A 52 15.79 -0.77 -8.86
N VAL A 53 16.46 0.09 -8.09
CA VAL A 53 16.15 1.53 -7.99
C VAL A 53 16.30 2.25 -9.34
N PRO A 54 17.38 2.05 -10.12
CA PRO A 54 17.50 2.67 -11.44
C PRO A 54 16.32 2.38 -12.39
N ARG A 55 15.79 1.15 -12.41
CA ARG A 55 14.61 0.79 -13.21
C ARG A 55 13.35 1.50 -12.73
N ILE A 56 13.13 1.58 -11.42
CA ILE A 56 11.97 2.30 -10.85
C ILE A 56 12.01 3.77 -11.23
N LEU A 57 13.14 4.46 -11.02
CA LEU A 57 13.26 5.88 -11.30
C LEU A 57 13.32 6.18 -12.81
N SER A 58 13.84 5.28 -13.62
CA SER A 58 13.72 5.34 -15.08
C SER A 58 12.25 5.29 -15.50
N ALA A 59 11.46 4.37 -14.93
CA ALA A 59 10.03 4.28 -15.22
C ALA A 59 9.28 5.56 -14.81
N CYS A 60 9.59 6.13 -13.64
CA CYS A 60 9.01 7.38 -13.17
C CYS A 60 9.28 8.55 -14.13
N GLN A 61 10.54 8.74 -14.50
CA GLN A 61 10.94 9.80 -15.43
C GLN A 61 10.34 9.61 -16.83
N MET A 62 10.26 8.37 -17.31
CA MET A 62 9.58 8.06 -18.56
C MET A 62 8.07 8.35 -18.51
N CYS A 63 7.41 8.09 -17.38
CA CYS A 63 6.00 8.44 -17.19
C CYS A 63 5.77 9.95 -17.28
N VAL A 64 6.57 10.75 -16.56
CA VAL A 64 6.40 12.21 -16.55
C VAL A 64 6.75 12.82 -17.90
N SER A 65 7.85 12.39 -18.55
CA SER A 65 8.26 12.91 -19.87
C SER A 65 7.25 12.66 -21.00
N ARG A 66 6.31 11.73 -20.82
CA ARG A 66 5.24 11.44 -21.79
C ARG A 66 4.02 12.33 -21.63
N LEU A 67 3.87 13.04 -20.49
CA LEU A 67 2.77 13.97 -20.28
C LEU A 67 2.88 15.19 -21.23
N PRO A 68 1.75 15.85 -21.59
CA PRO A 68 1.77 17.00 -22.49
C PRO A 68 2.62 18.17 -21.94
N ARG A 69 3.59 18.63 -22.72
CA ARG A 69 4.54 19.67 -22.31
C ARG A 69 3.88 21.00 -21.94
N ASP A 70 2.79 21.34 -22.62
CA ASP A 70 2.01 22.57 -22.35
C ASP A 70 1.29 22.51 -21.00
N GLN A 71 0.92 21.31 -20.54
CA GLN A 71 0.38 21.07 -19.20
C GLN A 71 1.49 21.06 -18.15
N LEU A 72 2.62 20.39 -18.42
CA LEU A 72 3.77 20.35 -17.50
C LEU A 72 4.29 21.74 -17.14
N ARG A 73 4.36 22.67 -18.11
CA ARG A 73 4.76 24.07 -17.87
C ARG A 73 3.82 24.85 -16.95
N LYS A 74 2.60 24.36 -16.74
CA LYS A 74 1.57 24.97 -15.88
C LYS A 74 1.47 24.28 -14.52
N ILE A 75 2.30 23.26 -14.26
CA ILE A 75 2.34 22.59 -12.96
C ILE A 75 2.86 23.58 -11.93
N TYR A 76 2.11 23.75 -10.84
CA TYR A 76 2.49 24.65 -9.75
C TYR A 76 2.66 23.94 -8.40
N ARG A 77 2.35 22.63 -8.32
CA ARG A 77 2.61 21.76 -7.16
C ARG A 77 2.80 20.31 -7.60
N ILE A 78 3.57 19.56 -6.83
CA ILE A 78 3.80 18.12 -7.02
C ILE A 78 3.46 17.37 -5.74
N GLY A 79 2.61 16.35 -5.86
CA GLY A 79 2.35 15.35 -4.82
C GLY A 79 2.93 13.99 -5.22
N ILE A 80 3.55 13.30 -4.27
CA ILE A 80 4.23 12.02 -4.52
C ILE A 80 3.85 11.05 -3.40
N CYS A 81 3.48 9.84 -3.77
CA CYS A 81 3.31 8.71 -2.88
C CYS A 81 3.99 7.46 -3.44
N GLY A 82 4.11 6.42 -2.64
CA GLY A 82 4.70 5.16 -3.10
C GLY A 82 4.56 4.03 -2.09
N GLN A 83 5.14 2.89 -2.45
CA GLN A 83 5.11 1.69 -1.64
C GLN A 83 5.69 1.92 -0.24
N MET A 84 4.89 1.61 0.79
CA MET A 84 5.24 1.79 2.20
C MET A 84 6.12 0.65 2.75
N HIS A 85 6.54 0.78 4.02
CA HIS A 85 7.35 -0.15 4.82
C HIS A 85 8.79 -0.36 4.38
N GLY A 86 9.03 -0.60 3.09
CA GLY A 86 10.37 -0.90 2.58
C GLY A 86 11.35 0.27 2.70
N CYS A 87 12.64 -0.04 2.59
CA CYS A 87 13.71 0.96 2.63
C CYS A 87 14.78 0.72 1.57
N MET A 88 15.51 1.77 1.25
CA MET A 88 16.76 1.73 0.49
C MET A 88 17.79 2.65 1.13
N LEU A 89 19.06 2.43 0.78
CA LEU A 89 20.19 3.24 1.20
C LEU A 89 20.86 3.87 -0.02
N TRP A 90 21.49 5.03 0.18
CA TRP A 90 22.27 5.69 -0.88
C TRP A 90 23.41 6.53 -0.30
N LYS A 91 24.36 6.86 -1.18
CA LYS A 91 25.49 7.74 -0.88
C LYS A 91 25.21 9.16 -1.35
N GLN A 92 25.02 10.09 -0.42
CA GLN A 92 24.77 11.48 -0.77
C GLN A 92 25.92 12.07 -1.61
N GLY A 93 25.59 12.82 -2.65
CA GLY A 93 26.55 13.45 -3.57
C GLY A 93 27.02 12.58 -4.74
N SER A 94 26.89 11.25 -4.67
CA SER A 94 27.21 10.31 -5.77
C SER A 94 26.03 9.45 -6.22
N ALA A 95 24.94 9.39 -5.45
CA ALA A 95 23.77 8.57 -5.74
C ALA A 95 23.01 8.94 -7.03
N TRP A 96 23.13 10.19 -7.49
CA TRP A 96 22.54 10.61 -8.77
C TRP A 96 23.37 11.68 -9.49
N GLU A 97 23.18 11.75 -10.80
CA GLU A 97 23.70 12.82 -11.65
C GLU A 97 22.59 13.33 -12.59
N ARG A 98 22.43 14.65 -12.71
CA ARG A 98 21.47 15.23 -13.64
C ARG A 98 22.13 15.41 -15.01
N LYS A 99 21.64 14.70 -16.03
CA LYS A 99 22.11 14.85 -17.41
C LYS A 99 21.68 16.20 -17.98
N VAL A 100 22.66 17.01 -18.36
CA VAL A 100 22.47 18.37 -18.89
C VAL A 100 21.53 18.39 -20.10
N ASP A 101 21.65 17.40 -20.99
CA ASP A 101 20.93 17.38 -22.27
C ASP A 101 19.47 16.92 -22.21
N SER A 102 19.03 16.29 -21.10
CA SER A 102 17.73 15.60 -21.06
C SER A 102 16.88 15.85 -19.82
N GLU A 103 17.35 16.70 -18.90
CA GLU A 103 16.72 16.96 -17.59
C GLU A 103 16.47 15.67 -16.78
N ARG A 104 17.13 14.57 -17.17
CA ARG A 104 17.00 13.23 -16.58
C ARG A 104 18.04 13.06 -15.48
N TYR A 105 17.63 12.46 -14.38
CA TYR A 105 18.51 11.96 -13.34
C TYR A 105 18.95 10.52 -13.66
N GLU A 106 20.25 10.30 -13.71
CA GLU A 106 20.87 8.98 -13.73
C GLU A 106 21.18 8.55 -12.31
N ILE A 107 20.83 7.31 -11.96
CA ILE A 107 20.97 6.77 -10.61
C ILE A 107 22.22 5.90 -10.55
N LYS A 108 23.02 6.08 -9.51
CA LYS A 108 24.32 5.42 -9.33
C LYS A 108 24.40 4.76 -7.95
N GLU A 109 25.26 5.22 -7.05
CA GLU A 109 25.62 4.59 -5.76
C GLU A 109 24.45 4.50 -4.78
N VAL A 110 23.59 3.51 -5.02
CA VAL A 110 22.39 3.18 -4.25
C VAL A 110 22.31 1.68 -4.03
N SER A 111 21.70 1.28 -2.92
CA SER A 111 21.26 -0.11 -2.73
C SER A 111 20.02 -0.41 -3.58
N ASN A 112 19.61 -1.67 -3.62
CA ASN A 112 18.25 -2.01 -4.01
C ASN A 112 17.25 -1.49 -2.98
N VAL A 113 15.97 -1.41 -3.36
CA VAL A 113 14.87 -1.33 -2.39
C VAL A 113 14.68 -2.71 -1.77
N TYR A 114 14.72 -2.79 -0.44
CA TYR A 114 14.29 -3.95 0.33
C TYR A 114 12.82 -3.74 0.67
N THR A 115 11.95 -4.56 0.08
CA THR A 115 10.51 -4.28 0.07
C THR A 115 9.82 -4.78 1.34
N TRP A 116 8.54 -4.43 1.47
CA TRP A 116 7.66 -4.93 2.52
C TRP A 116 7.49 -6.46 2.54
N GLN A 117 7.89 -7.17 1.48
CA GLN A 117 7.86 -8.63 1.40
C GLN A 117 9.20 -9.28 1.79
N ASP A 118 10.23 -8.49 2.09
CA ASP A 118 11.52 -9.02 2.47
C ASP A 118 11.44 -9.61 3.89
N SER A 119 11.68 -10.91 4.02
CA SER A 119 11.53 -11.65 5.28
C SER A 119 12.87 -11.94 5.97
N ARG A 120 13.92 -11.14 5.71
CA ARG A 120 15.26 -11.34 6.31
C ARG A 120 15.28 -11.29 7.84
N CYS A 121 14.35 -10.55 8.44
CA CYS A 121 14.23 -10.46 9.88
C CYS A 121 13.30 -11.58 10.34
N SER A 122 13.87 -12.65 10.92
CA SER A 122 13.08 -13.72 11.52
C SER A 122 12.35 -13.24 12.77
N THR A 123 11.37 -14.00 13.24
CA THR A 123 10.65 -13.70 14.49
C THR A 123 11.63 -13.63 15.67
N GLU A 124 12.59 -14.56 15.75
CA GLU A 124 13.60 -14.57 16.82
C GLU A 124 14.49 -13.33 16.80
N PHE A 125 14.77 -12.80 15.61
CA PHE A 125 15.52 -11.55 15.47
C PHE A 125 14.69 -10.37 15.99
N LEU A 126 13.41 -10.28 15.62
CA LEU A 126 12.52 -9.20 16.03
C LEU A 126 12.25 -9.23 17.54
N ASP A 127 12.07 -10.42 18.12
CA ASP A 127 11.81 -10.62 19.56
C ASP A 127 12.99 -10.21 20.46
N GLN A 128 14.21 -10.15 19.91
CA GLN A 128 15.41 -9.68 20.61
C GLN A 128 15.56 -8.16 20.61
N LEU A 129 14.73 -7.43 19.86
CA LEU A 129 14.83 -5.97 19.77
C LEU A 129 14.07 -5.29 20.91
N PRO A 130 14.50 -4.10 21.35
CA PRO A 130 13.79 -3.33 22.37
C PRO A 130 12.36 -3.05 21.94
N THR A 131 11.40 -3.18 22.86
CA THR A 131 9.98 -2.90 22.56
C THR A 131 9.80 -1.43 22.15
N PRO A 132 9.22 -1.13 20.97
CA PRO A 132 9.02 0.24 20.53
C PRO A 132 7.99 0.96 21.41
N SER A 133 8.20 2.25 21.61
CA SER A 133 7.20 3.17 22.19
C SER A 133 6.26 3.68 21.08
N SER A 134 5.55 2.74 20.44
CA SER A 134 4.62 2.94 19.32
C SER A 134 3.52 1.89 19.39
N HIS A 135 2.31 2.17 18.89
CA HIS A 135 1.24 1.17 18.82
C HIS A 135 1.39 0.16 17.68
N LEU A 136 2.21 0.47 16.67
CA LEU A 136 2.42 -0.42 15.54
C LEU A 136 3.47 -1.46 15.90
N ALA A 137 3.11 -2.73 15.73
CA ALA A 137 4.05 -3.83 15.87
C ALA A 137 5.11 -3.77 14.76
N LEU A 138 6.35 -4.10 15.12
CA LEU A 138 7.44 -4.24 14.17
C LEU A 138 7.28 -5.56 13.40
N ALA A 139 7.55 -5.54 12.11
CA ALA A 139 7.53 -6.74 11.25
C ALA A 139 8.74 -6.76 10.32
N SER A 140 9.02 -7.96 9.77
CA SER A 140 10.00 -8.10 8.69
C SER A 140 9.59 -7.26 7.47
N GLY A 141 10.58 -6.72 6.76
CA GLY A 141 10.37 -5.81 5.62
C GLY A 141 10.08 -4.36 6.01
N TYR A 142 10.00 -4.03 7.30
CA TYR A 142 9.89 -2.65 7.78
C TYR A 142 11.27 -2.01 7.86
N GLY A 143 11.37 -0.74 7.45
CA GLY A 143 12.65 -0.03 7.30
C GLY A 143 13.54 -0.07 8.55
N CYS A 144 13.02 0.18 9.76
CA CYS A 144 13.85 0.10 10.96
C CYS A 144 14.34 -1.32 11.23
N ALA A 145 13.50 -2.34 11.07
CA ALA A 145 13.91 -3.74 11.23
C ALA A 145 15.03 -4.11 10.25
N THR A 146 14.88 -3.75 8.97
CA THR A 146 15.88 -3.99 7.93
C THR A 146 17.20 -3.26 8.21
N LEU A 147 17.15 -2.00 8.64
CA LEU A 147 18.36 -1.23 8.95
C LEU A 147 19.09 -1.75 10.20
N ILE A 148 18.35 -2.14 11.25
CA ILE A 148 18.93 -2.80 12.44
C ILE A 148 19.55 -4.14 12.04
N TRP A 149 18.91 -4.89 11.15
CA TRP A 149 19.46 -6.14 10.63
C TRP A 149 20.78 -5.92 9.91
N PHE A 150 20.90 -4.88 9.08
CA PHE A 150 22.18 -4.51 8.46
C PHE A 150 23.22 -4.12 9.49
N ALA A 151 22.86 -3.37 10.55
CA ALA A 151 23.82 -2.96 11.57
C ALA A 151 24.48 -4.16 12.25
N LYS A 152 23.72 -5.24 12.44
CA LYS A 152 24.19 -6.45 13.12
C LYS A 152 24.85 -7.46 12.18
N ASN A 153 24.39 -7.58 10.93
CA ASN A 153 24.77 -8.68 10.04
C ASN A 153 25.58 -8.25 8.80
N LYS A 154 25.45 -6.99 8.37
CA LYS A 154 26.17 -6.42 7.20
C LYS A 154 26.54 -4.95 7.45
N PRO A 155 27.37 -4.65 8.47
CA PRO A 155 27.71 -3.28 8.84
C PRO A 155 28.39 -2.51 7.71
N GLU A 156 29.02 -3.20 6.75
CA GLU A 156 29.64 -2.60 5.55
C GLU A 156 28.65 -1.77 4.72
N MET A 157 27.34 -2.06 4.79
CA MET A 157 26.30 -1.23 4.17
C MET A 157 26.34 0.23 4.66
N PHE A 158 26.78 0.46 5.90
CA PHE A 158 26.90 1.79 6.50
C PHE A 158 28.23 2.49 6.21
N ASP A 159 29.21 1.77 5.66
CA ASP A 159 30.42 2.36 5.10
C ASP A 159 30.17 2.83 3.66
N GLU A 160 29.39 2.06 2.90
CA GLU A 160 29.03 2.37 1.50
C GLU A 160 27.99 3.49 1.38
N PHE A 161 27.03 3.58 2.31
CA PHE A 161 25.90 4.50 2.23
C PHE A 161 25.78 5.38 3.48
N ASP A 162 25.24 6.59 3.34
CA ASP A 162 25.09 7.55 4.44
C ASP A 162 23.69 8.15 4.58
N ARG A 163 22.73 7.70 3.77
CA ARG A 163 21.32 8.04 3.85
C ARG A 163 20.46 6.79 3.70
N ALA A 164 19.26 6.83 4.29
CA ALA A 164 18.22 5.81 4.09
C ALA A 164 16.84 6.46 4.00
N GLY A 165 15.91 5.80 3.33
CA GLY A 165 14.56 6.29 3.09
C GLY A 165 13.74 5.32 2.25
N THR A 166 12.47 5.62 2.02
CA THR A 166 11.69 4.91 1.00
C THR A 166 12.14 5.31 -0.41
N ILE A 167 11.67 4.58 -1.44
CA ILE A 167 11.97 4.92 -2.84
C ILE A 167 11.45 6.31 -3.25
N HIS A 168 10.30 6.73 -2.70
CA HIS A 168 9.72 8.04 -2.96
C HIS A 168 10.34 9.14 -2.10
N ASP A 169 10.86 8.85 -0.89
CA ASP A 169 11.72 9.79 -0.16
C ASP A 169 13.02 10.06 -0.93
N PHE A 170 13.64 9.03 -1.48
CA PHE A 170 14.83 9.16 -2.32
C PHE A 170 14.51 10.00 -3.56
N PHE A 171 13.38 9.72 -4.24
CA PHE A 171 12.98 10.49 -5.41
C PHE A 171 12.71 11.97 -5.10
N VAL A 172 12.05 12.28 -3.98
CA VAL A 172 11.86 13.65 -3.50
C VAL A 172 13.21 14.31 -3.23
N SER A 173 14.15 13.58 -2.61
CA SER A 173 15.50 14.09 -2.32
C SER A 173 16.26 14.47 -3.59
N ILE A 174 16.14 13.66 -4.66
CA ILE A 174 16.74 13.95 -5.97
C ILE A 174 16.17 15.24 -6.57
N ILE A 175 14.84 15.32 -6.73
CA ILE A 175 14.24 16.43 -7.50
C ILE A 175 14.25 17.76 -6.75
N CYS A 176 14.35 17.71 -5.41
CA CYS A 176 14.46 18.90 -4.56
C CYS A 176 15.90 19.24 -4.13
N GLY A 177 16.89 18.39 -4.46
CA GLY A 177 18.28 18.60 -4.04
C GLY A 177 18.46 18.56 -2.52
N LEU A 178 17.73 17.68 -1.82
CA LEU A 178 17.79 17.61 -0.35
C LEU A 178 19.08 16.91 0.11
N ASP A 179 19.75 17.49 1.11
CA ASP A 179 20.87 16.82 1.77
C ASP A 179 20.40 15.64 2.63
N LYS A 180 19.30 15.81 3.36
CA LYS A 180 18.69 14.79 4.21
C LYS A 180 17.25 14.51 3.74
N PRO A 181 16.85 13.23 3.61
CA PRO A 181 15.50 12.90 3.18
C PRO A 181 14.46 13.42 4.16
N THR A 182 13.33 13.89 3.61
CA THR A 182 12.17 14.34 4.37
C THR A 182 11.01 13.38 4.13
N MET A 183 10.55 12.74 5.20
CA MET A 183 9.58 11.67 5.22
C MET A 183 8.30 12.14 5.91
N SER A 184 7.13 11.71 5.42
CA SER A 184 5.88 11.96 6.16
C SER A 184 5.73 11.02 7.36
N VAL A 185 4.97 11.44 8.37
CA VAL A 185 4.55 10.58 9.49
C VAL A 185 3.90 9.26 9.04
N GLN A 186 3.30 9.23 7.85
CA GLN A 186 2.68 8.04 7.26
C GLN A 186 3.71 6.96 6.96
N ASN A 187 4.82 7.33 6.30
CA ASN A 187 5.91 6.42 5.98
C ASN A 187 6.75 6.10 7.22
N ALA A 188 6.94 7.06 8.12
CA ALA A 188 7.69 6.87 9.36
C ALA A 188 7.00 5.84 10.27
N ALA A 189 5.67 5.94 10.43
CA ALA A 189 4.87 4.95 11.13
C ALA A 189 5.02 3.54 10.53
N ALA A 190 5.07 3.44 9.20
CA ALA A 190 5.21 2.19 8.48
C ALA A 190 6.60 1.54 8.59
N TRP A 191 7.63 2.29 9.00
CA TRP A 191 8.97 1.77 9.26
C TRP A 191 9.13 1.12 10.63
N GLY A 192 8.17 1.31 11.54
CA GLY A 192 8.29 0.91 12.95
C GLY A 192 9.17 1.87 13.75
N TYR A 193 9.22 1.70 15.08
CA TYR A 193 9.97 2.58 16.00
C TYR A 193 9.67 4.08 15.85
N PHE A 194 8.42 4.41 15.54
CA PHE A 194 7.96 5.79 15.40
C PHE A 194 6.72 6.01 16.26
N ASN A 195 6.80 6.97 17.18
CA ASN A 195 5.67 7.36 18.01
C ASN A 195 4.78 8.32 17.21
N THR A 196 3.60 7.84 16.82
CA THR A 196 2.69 8.62 15.97
C THR A 196 1.97 9.76 16.70
N GLU A 197 1.85 9.71 18.03
CA GLU A 197 1.22 10.79 18.81
C GLU A 197 2.19 11.97 18.99
N LYS A 198 3.47 11.67 19.23
CA LYS A 198 4.54 12.67 19.37
C LYS A 198 5.16 13.10 18.04
N GLU A 199 4.89 12.36 16.96
CA GLU A 199 5.53 12.51 15.65
C GLU A 199 7.07 12.37 15.70
N GLU A 200 7.59 11.47 16.55
CA GLU A 200 9.03 11.32 16.81
C GLU A 200 9.50 9.86 16.70
N TRP A 201 10.74 9.68 16.24
CA TRP A 201 11.42 8.38 16.27
C TRP A 201 11.66 7.93 17.72
N ASN A 202 11.59 6.63 17.97
CA ASN A 202 11.94 5.99 19.24
C ASN A 202 13.46 5.88 19.37
N THR A 203 14.16 7.02 19.47
CA THR A 203 15.62 7.11 19.34
C THR A 203 16.37 6.29 20.38
N GLU A 204 15.90 6.28 21.65
CA GLU A 204 16.53 5.48 22.71
C GLU A 204 16.52 3.99 22.38
N GLN A 205 15.35 3.47 21.98
CA GLN A 205 15.19 2.06 21.60
C GLN A 205 15.97 1.71 20.33
N LEU A 206 16.05 2.63 19.38
CA LEU A 206 16.79 2.45 18.13
C LEU A 206 18.30 2.43 18.38
N GLU A 207 18.83 3.31 19.25
CA GLU A 207 20.24 3.28 19.66
C GLU A 207 20.58 2.00 20.42
N GLU A 208 19.72 1.56 21.36
CA GLU A 208 19.87 0.30 22.07
C GLU A 208 19.87 -0.91 21.11
N ALA A 209 19.04 -0.86 20.06
CA ALA A 209 19.03 -1.87 19.00
C ALA A 209 20.29 -1.85 18.11
N GLY A 210 21.11 -0.82 18.21
CA GLY A 210 22.34 -0.63 17.43
C GLY A 210 22.18 0.12 16.11
N LEU A 211 21.05 0.81 15.89
CA LEU A 211 20.84 1.61 14.68
C LEU A 211 21.52 2.98 14.79
N PRO A 212 22.42 3.36 13.86
CA PRO A 212 22.96 4.72 13.84
C PRO A 212 21.87 5.73 13.44
N LEU A 213 21.48 6.63 14.36
CA LEU A 213 20.36 7.55 14.16
C LEU A 213 20.50 8.50 12.96
N ARG A 214 21.72 8.69 12.43
CA ARG A 214 21.98 9.51 11.23
C ARG A 214 21.24 9.03 9.98
N TYR A 215 20.86 7.74 9.92
CA TYR A 215 20.11 7.17 8.79
C TYR A 215 18.61 7.47 8.86
N LEU A 216 18.10 7.94 10.00
CA LEU A 216 16.68 8.26 10.15
C LEU A 216 16.35 9.56 9.40
N PRO A 217 15.36 9.54 8.48
CA PRO A 217 14.88 10.73 7.80
C PRO A 217 14.36 11.80 8.76
N ASN A 218 14.35 13.05 8.29
CA ASN A 218 13.60 14.09 8.96
C ASN A 218 12.11 13.85 8.73
N VAL A 219 11.31 13.85 9.79
CA VAL A 219 9.87 13.56 9.69
C VAL A 219 9.07 14.86 9.74
N VAL A 220 8.04 14.94 8.90
CA VAL A 220 7.06 16.03 8.89
C VAL A 220 5.64 15.48 8.86
N SER A 221 4.69 16.25 9.38
CA SER A 221 3.27 15.87 9.34
C SER A 221 2.77 15.71 7.89
N SER A 222 1.73 14.89 7.71
CA SER A 222 1.12 14.62 6.40
C SER A 222 0.69 15.91 5.69
N GLY A 223 0.99 16.02 4.39
CA GLY A 223 0.61 17.19 3.58
C GLY A 223 1.53 18.41 3.71
N LYS A 224 2.64 18.32 4.44
CA LYS A 224 3.70 19.34 4.45
C LYS A 224 4.61 19.24 3.22
N PHE A 225 5.21 20.37 2.85
CA PHE A 225 6.19 20.43 1.76
C PHE A 225 7.56 19.94 2.25
N ALA A 226 8.22 19.09 1.46
CA ALA A 226 9.61 18.69 1.70
C ALA A 226 10.60 19.70 1.11
N GLY A 227 10.20 20.40 0.05
CA GLY A 227 11.05 21.36 -0.62
C GLY A 227 10.41 21.89 -1.89
N LYS A 228 11.25 22.35 -2.81
CA LYS A 228 10.87 22.82 -4.14
C LYS A 228 11.79 22.17 -5.16
N LEU A 229 11.34 22.06 -6.40
CA LEU A 229 12.19 21.60 -7.50
C LEU A 229 13.46 22.45 -7.60
N GLU A 230 14.62 21.81 -7.49
CA GLU A 230 15.93 22.47 -7.57
C GLU A 230 16.20 23.06 -8.97
N SER A 231 15.67 22.38 -9.99
CA SER A 231 15.80 22.75 -11.40
C SER A 231 14.50 22.44 -12.16
N SER A 232 14.34 22.98 -13.37
CA SER A 232 13.22 22.59 -14.22
C SER A 232 13.30 21.09 -14.55
N TRP A 233 12.16 20.42 -14.59
CA TRP A 233 12.08 18.98 -14.80
C TRP A 233 10.99 18.62 -15.80
N TYR A 234 11.40 18.18 -16.99
CA TYR A 234 10.54 17.96 -18.16
C TYR A 234 9.67 19.19 -18.51
N GLY A 235 10.20 20.39 -18.30
CA GLY A 235 9.50 21.65 -18.50
C GLY A 235 8.60 22.10 -17.34
N ILE A 236 8.51 21.33 -16.25
CA ILE A 236 7.91 21.80 -14.99
C ILE A 236 8.80 22.93 -14.45
N PRO A 237 8.23 24.09 -14.03
CA PRO A 237 9.04 25.21 -13.57
C PRO A 237 9.92 24.86 -12.37
N LYS A 238 11.14 25.40 -12.35
CA LYS A 238 11.96 25.47 -11.14
C LYS A 238 11.17 26.11 -9.99
N ASP A 239 11.50 25.77 -8.75
CA ASP A 239 10.88 26.28 -7.53
C ASP A 239 9.41 25.83 -7.32
N THR A 240 8.91 24.92 -8.16
CA THR A 240 7.61 24.25 -7.94
C THR A 240 7.63 23.50 -6.60
N PRO A 241 6.74 23.82 -5.65
CA PRO A 241 6.66 23.11 -4.37
C PRO A 241 6.37 21.62 -4.52
N VAL A 242 7.08 20.81 -3.73
CA VAL A 242 6.97 19.34 -3.69
C VAL A 242 6.61 18.91 -2.28
N LEU A 243 5.54 18.12 -2.16
CA LEU A 243 5.14 17.54 -0.87
C LEU A 243 6.19 16.54 -0.37
N ALA A 244 6.29 16.43 0.95
CA ALA A 244 6.93 15.27 1.55
C ALA A 244 6.23 14.00 1.07
N SER A 245 7.03 12.96 0.88
CA SER A 245 6.56 11.73 0.28
C SER A 245 5.46 11.11 1.16
N LEU A 246 4.35 10.70 0.56
CA LEU A 246 3.15 10.18 1.24
C LEU A 246 3.06 8.65 1.13
N GLY A 247 2.26 8.02 1.97
CA GLY A 247 1.93 6.61 1.83
C GLY A 247 0.93 6.36 0.69
N ASP A 248 1.13 5.29 -0.08
CA ASP A 248 0.21 4.89 -1.15
C ASP A 248 -1.18 4.55 -0.63
N LEU A 249 -1.29 3.94 0.56
CA LEU A 249 -2.54 3.64 1.24
C LEU A 249 -3.39 4.90 1.43
N GLN A 250 -2.84 5.93 2.08
CA GLN A 250 -3.53 7.18 2.39
C GLN A 250 -3.94 7.90 1.10
N CYS A 251 -3.06 7.94 0.10
CA CYS A 251 -3.38 8.53 -1.19
C CYS A 251 -4.43 7.70 -1.97
N SER A 252 -4.46 6.38 -1.83
CA SER A 252 -5.44 5.55 -2.56
C SER A 252 -6.88 5.76 -2.08
N VAL A 253 -7.05 6.15 -0.81
CA VAL A 253 -8.37 6.30 -0.18
C VAL A 253 -8.84 7.75 -0.10
N LEU A 254 -7.92 8.73 -0.15
CA LEU A 254 -8.24 10.16 -0.12
C LEU A 254 -9.31 10.60 -1.15
N PRO A 255 -9.30 10.13 -2.42
CA PRO A 255 -10.36 10.46 -3.38
C PRO A 255 -11.76 9.94 -2.99
N SER A 256 -11.82 8.86 -2.21
CA SER A 256 -13.03 8.11 -1.91
C SER A 256 -13.63 8.49 -0.55
N LEU A 257 -12.80 8.86 0.44
CA LEU A 257 -13.22 9.33 1.76
C LEU A 257 -13.72 10.78 1.68
N ASN A 258 -14.96 10.96 1.20
CA ASN A 258 -15.57 12.27 1.03
C ASN A 258 -16.33 12.74 2.28
N ALA A 259 -16.82 11.79 3.07
CA ALA A 259 -17.44 12.05 4.37
C ALA A 259 -16.73 11.27 5.47
N GLU A 260 -16.75 11.80 6.70
CA GLU A 260 -16.23 11.11 7.90
C GLU A 260 -16.95 9.76 8.16
N THR A 261 -18.15 9.59 7.62
CA THR A 261 -18.96 8.37 7.74
C THR A 261 -18.70 7.33 6.63
N ASP A 262 -17.65 7.54 5.83
CA ASP A 262 -17.29 6.64 4.73
C ASP A 262 -16.27 5.60 5.20
N ALA A 263 -16.50 4.33 4.86
CA ALA A 263 -15.45 3.32 4.78
C ALA A 263 -15.08 3.08 3.32
N VAL A 264 -13.83 2.75 3.04
CA VAL A 264 -13.35 2.39 1.70
C VAL A 264 -12.92 0.93 1.71
N ILE A 265 -13.48 0.13 0.81
CA ILE A 265 -13.03 -1.23 0.54
C ILE A 265 -12.38 -1.27 -0.84
N ASN A 266 -11.15 -1.79 -0.92
CA ASN A 266 -10.43 -1.95 -2.18
C ASN A 266 -10.06 -3.42 -2.37
N ILE A 267 -10.58 -4.04 -3.43
CA ILE A 267 -10.24 -5.43 -3.78
C ILE A 267 -9.64 -5.45 -5.18
N SER A 268 -8.33 -5.69 -5.24
CA SER A 268 -7.56 -5.86 -6.48
C SER A 268 -6.82 -7.20 -6.40
N THR A 269 -5.49 -7.22 -6.38
CA THR A 269 -4.72 -8.44 -6.12
C THR A 269 -4.98 -8.97 -4.71
N SER A 270 -4.80 -8.11 -3.72
CA SER A 270 -5.17 -8.31 -2.31
C SER A 270 -6.50 -7.59 -2.00
N ALA A 271 -6.91 -7.58 -0.73
CA ALA A 271 -8.11 -6.88 -0.29
C ALA A 271 -7.82 -6.05 0.96
N GLN A 272 -8.39 -4.86 1.06
CA GLN A 272 -8.29 -4.02 2.25
C GLN A 272 -9.60 -3.28 2.49
N ILE A 273 -9.86 -2.96 3.75
CA ILE A 273 -10.93 -2.05 4.16
C ILE A 273 -10.39 -1.09 5.21
N CYS A 274 -10.75 0.18 5.09
CA CYS A 274 -10.38 1.19 6.05
C CYS A 274 -11.46 2.25 6.23
N PHE A 275 -11.41 2.98 7.33
CA PHE A 275 -12.21 4.17 7.57
C PHE A 275 -11.40 5.18 8.38
N LYS A 276 -11.79 6.45 8.31
CA LYS A 276 -11.16 7.52 9.08
C LYS A 276 -11.72 7.51 10.51
N LEU A 277 -10.81 7.54 11.49
CA LEU A 277 -11.16 7.66 12.90
C LEU A 277 -11.43 9.11 13.27
N SER A 278 -12.18 9.32 14.34
CA SER A 278 -12.43 10.67 14.87
C SER A 278 -11.12 11.37 15.23
N SER A 279 -11.13 12.70 15.19
CA SER A 279 -9.96 13.53 15.56
C SER A 279 -9.50 13.31 17.00
N ASP A 280 -10.37 12.83 17.87
CA ASP A 280 -10.09 12.59 19.29
C ASP A 280 -9.50 11.21 19.53
N PHE A 281 -9.43 10.36 18.50
CA PHE A 281 -8.82 9.03 18.61
C PHE A 281 -7.33 9.17 18.94
N LYS A 282 -6.93 8.44 19.98
CA LYS A 282 -5.53 8.24 20.32
C LYS A 282 -5.19 6.76 20.19
N PRO A 283 -4.15 6.40 19.42
CA PRO A 283 -3.72 5.02 19.38
C PRO A 283 -3.18 4.58 20.76
N PRO A 284 -3.09 3.28 21.03
CA PRO A 284 -2.41 2.76 22.21
C PRO A 284 -0.96 3.29 22.33
N SER A 285 -0.37 3.25 23.52
CA SER A 285 1.01 3.71 23.71
C SER A 285 2.07 2.67 23.34
N GLN A 286 1.67 1.40 23.19
CA GLN A 286 2.54 0.25 22.93
C GLN A 286 1.87 -0.71 21.95
N PRO A 287 2.63 -1.59 21.28
CA PRO A 287 2.06 -2.59 20.39
C PRO A 287 1.19 -3.56 21.17
N SER A 288 0.15 -4.08 20.51
CA SER A 288 -0.63 -5.17 21.09
C SER A 288 0.28 -6.40 21.30
N PRO A 289 0.23 -7.07 22.46
CA PRO A 289 0.99 -8.29 22.70
C PRO A 289 0.51 -9.47 21.83
N THR A 290 -0.65 -9.33 21.20
CA THR A 290 -1.18 -10.28 20.21
C THR A 290 -1.38 -9.59 18.87
N PRO A 291 -1.15 -10.30 17.74
CA PRO A 291 -1.31 -9.73 16.40
C PRO A 291 -2.71 -9.14 16.20
N ASN A 292 -2.80 -7.81 16.08
CA ASN A 292 -4.08 -7.14 15.81
C ASN A 292 -4.29 -7.10 14.29
N PRO A 293 -5.43 -7.57 13.77
CA PRO A 293 -5.72 -7.47 12.34
C PRO A 293 -6.13 -6.07 11.87
N VAL A 294 -6.35 -5.13 12.80
CA VAL A 294 -6.56 -3.70 12.50
C VAL A 294 -5.35 -2.90 12.94
N ASP A 295 -4.71 -2.27 11.97
CA ASP A 295 -3.66 -1.28 12.21
C ASP A 295 -4.22 0.14 12.12
N TYR A 296 -3.60 1.05 12.87
CA TYR A 296 -3.96 2.46 12.87
C TYR A 296 -2.84 3.28 12.23
N PHE A 297 -3.01 3.75 11.01
CA PHE A 297 -1.98 4.54 10.34
C PHE A 297 -2.28 6.04 10.40
N PRO A 298 -1.28 6.90 10.61
CA PRO A 298 -1.48 8.34 10.47
C PRO A 298 -2.09 8.68 9.11
N TYR A 299 -3.03 9.63 9.11
CA TYR A 299 -3.67 10.17 7.94
C TYR A 299 -3.34 11.67 7.82
N PHE A 300 -4.20 12.45 7.17
CA PHE A 300 -4.09 13.91 7.13
C PHE A 300 -4.69 14.54 8.40
N ASP A 301 -4.29 15.78 8.67
CA ASP A 301 -4.83 16.63 9.75
C ASP A 301 -4.77 15.99 11.16
N GLY A 302 -3.72 15.21 11.44
CA GLY A 302 -3.50 14.56 12.74
C GLY A 302 -4.46 13.40 13.05
N SER A 303 -5.32 13.01 12.11
CA SER A 303 -6.23 11.88 12.24
C SER A 303 -5.56 10.54 11.88
N TYR A 304 -6.29 9.44 12.10
CA TYR A 304 -5.84 8.09 11.78
C TYR A 304 -6.80 7.36 10.86
N LEU A 305 -6.28 6.44 10.06
CA LEU A 305 -7.07 5.40 9.40
C LEU A 305 -7.01 4.12 10.23
N ALA A 306 -8.17 3.53 10.52
CA ALA A 306 -8.25 2.13 10.93
C ALA A 306 -8.25 1.26 9.67
N VAL A 307 -7.34 0.29 9.59
CA VAL A 307 -7.05 -0.45 8.36
C VAL A 307 -6.98 -1.94 8.65
N ALA A 308 -7.79 -2.72 7.95
CA ALA A 308 -7.63 -4.18 7.88
C ALA A 308 -7.21 -4.57 6.47
N ALA A 309 -6.07 -5.24 6.35
CA ALA A 309 -5.49 -5.65 5.08
C ALA A 309 -5.35 -7.17 5.01
N SER A 310 -6.03 -7.78 4.04
CA SER A 310 -6.00 -9.20 3.72
C SER A 310 -5.00 -9.46 2.59
N LEU A 311 -4.13 -10.45 2.75
CA LEU A 311 -3.26 -10.91 1.65
C LEU A 311 -4.07 -11.60 0.54
N ASN A 312 -5.33 -11.96 0.83
CA ASN A 312 -6.20 -12.71 -0.05
C ASN A 312 -7.33 -11.81 -0.59
N GLY A 313 -7.32 -11.60 -1.90
CA GLY A 313 -8.32 -10.83 -2.64
C GLY A 313 -8.59 -11.45 -4.00
N GLY A 314 -8.38 -10.70 -5.08
CA GLY A 314 -8.49 -11.22 -6.45
C GLY A 314 -7.45 -12.30 -6.77
N ASN A 315 -6.31 -12.35 -6.08
CA ASN A 315 -5.30 -13.39 -6.24
C ASN A 315 -5.82 -14.79 -5.86
N ALA A 316 -6.64 -14.90 -4.82
CA ALA A 316 -7.24 -16.18 -4.41
C ALA A 316 -8.26 -16.67 -5.44
N LEU A 317 -9.08 -15.76 -5.96
CA LEU A 317 -10.00 -16.08 -7.06
C LEU A 317 -9.24 -16.45 -8.35
N ALA A 318 -8.15 -15.76 -8.66
CA ALA A 318 -7.30 -16.05 -9.80
C ALA A 318 -6.58 -17.40 -9.67
N ALA A 319 -6.16 -17.77 -8.46
CA ALA A 319 -5.58 -19.10 -8.21
C ALA A 319 -6.59 -20.20 -8.56
N PHE A 320 -7.84 -20.08 -8.11
CA PHE A 320 -8.90 -21.02 -8.49
C PHE A 320 -9.12 -21.10 -10.00
N VAL A 321 -9.18 -19.97 -10.70
CA VAL A 321 -9.36 -19.95 -12.16
C VAL A 321 -8.16 -20.56 -12.90
N ARG A 322 -6.93 -20.33 -12.43
CA ARG A 322 -5.73 -21.00 -12.97
C ARG A 322 -5.78 -22.50 -12.77
N THR A 323 -6.19 -22.97 -11.59
CA THR A 323 -6.35 -24.40 -11.32
C THR A 323 -7.37 -25.03 -12.25
N LEU A 324 -8.52 -24.39 -12.47
CA LEU A 324 -9.51 -24.87 -13.44
C LEU A 324 -8.96 -24.94 -14.85
N GLN A 325 -8.20 -23.93 -15.28
CA GLN A 325 -7.55 -23.95 -16.59
C GLN A 325 -6.61 -25.14 -16.73
N GLN A 326 -5.81 -25.39 -15.70
CA GLN A 326 -4.86 -26.49 -15.65
C GLN A 326 -5.55 -27.85 -15.73
N TRP A 327 -6.62 -28.08 -14.96
CA TRP A 327 -7.40 -29.31 -15.02
C TRP A 327 -8.07 -29.53 -16.38
N VAL A 328 -8.61 -28.47 -16.97
CA VAL A 328 -9.21 -28.54 -18.32
C VAL A 328 -8.17 -28.92 -19.36
N LEU A 329 -6.94 -28.41 -19.24
CA LEU A 329 -5.80 -28.79 -20.07
C LEU A 329 -5.40 -30.26 -19.89
N GLU A 330 -5.35 -30.74 -18.65
CA GLU A 330 -5.07 -32.15 -18.32
C GLU A 330 -6.12 -33.11 -18.89
N LEU A 331 -7.37 -32.65 -19.03
CA LEU A 331 -8.45 -33.37 -19.71
C LEU A 331 -8.40 -33.27 -21.25
N GLY A 332 -7.40 -32.58 -21.81
CA GLY A 332 -7.19 -32.48 -23.25
C GLY A 332 -7.86 -31.27 -23.93
N PHE A 333 -8.37 -30.31 -23.16
CA PHE A 333 -9.05 -29.12 -23.71
C PHE A 333 -8.24 -27.85 -23.45
N GLN A 334 -8.18 -26.96 -24.43
CA GLN A 334 -7.56 -25.65 -24.25
C GLN A 334 -8.65 -24.58 -24.12
N VAL A 335 -8.76 -24.00 -22.93
CA VAL A 335 -9.72 -22.92 -22.65
C VAL A 335 -8.96 -21.69 -22.14
N PRO A 336 -9.16 -20.51 -22.76
CA PRO A 336 -8.57 -19.26 -22.26
C PRO A 336 -9.11 -18.89 -20.86
N GLN A 337 -8.26 -18.36 -19.98
CA GLN A 337 -8.69 -17.91 -18.64
C GLN A 337 -9.84 -16.92 -18.67
N SER A 338 -9.89 -16.03 -19.67
CA SER A 338 -10.97 -15.06 -19.84
C SER A 338 -12.34 -15.74 -19.96
N LYS A 339 -12.42 -16.88 -20.65
CA LYS A 339 -13.65 -17.68 -20.77
C LYS A 339 -14.01 -18.40 -19.48
N ILE A 340 -13.01 -18.86 -18.73
CA ILE A 340 -13.24 -19.47 -17.42
C ILE A 340 -13.78 -18.43 -16.43
N TRP A 341 -13.19 -17.23 -16.40
CA TRP A 341 -13.70 -16.09 -15.61
C TRP A 341 -15.14 -15.73 -15.97
N GLU A 342 -15.42 -15.53 -17.26
CA GLU A 342 -16.76 -15.20 -17.75
C GLU A 342 -17.78 -16.25 -17.30
N ARG A 343 -17.46 -17.55 -17.49
CA ARG A 343 -18.36 -18.65 -17.17
C ARG A 343 -18.57 -18.83 -15.67
N THR A 344 -17.51 -18.81 -14.88
CA THR A 344 -17.58 -18.98 -13.41
C THR A 344 -18.37 -17.86 -12.75
N LEU A 345 -18.14 -16.61 -13.14
CA LEU A 345 -18.88 -15.45 -12.61
C LEU A 345 -20.34 -15.46 -13.06
N SER A 346 -20.62 -15.84 -14.31
CA SER A 346 -21.99 -15.99 -14.81
C SER A 346 -22.77 -17.04 -14.00
N LEU A 347 -22.18 -18.23 -13.81
CA LEU A 347 -22.81 -19.30 -13.01
C LEU A 347 -22.97 -18.89 -11.54
N GLY A 348 -21.94 -18.29 -10.94
CA GLY A 348 -21.96 -17.87 -9.53
C GLY A 348 -22.93 -16.73 -9.23
N SER A 349 -23.33 -15.95 -10.24
CA SER A 349 -24.31 -14.86 -10.08
C SER A 349 -25.77 -15.33 -10.08
N SER A 350 -26.02 -16.58 -10.45
CA SER A 350 -27.36 -17.22 -10.41
C SER A 350 -27.80 -17.51 -8.97
N ASP A 351 -29.09 -17.35 -8.68
CA ASP A 351 -29.68 -17.68 -7.37
C ASP A 351 -29.56 -19.19 -7.05
N GLN A 352 -29.46 -20.04 -8.07
CA GLN A 352 -29.19 -21.48 -7.89
C GLN A 352 -27.79 -21.77 -7.33
N SER A 353 -26.90 -20.77 -7.32
CA SER A 353 -25.55 -20.87 -6.76
C SER A 353 -25.51 -20.59 -5.26
N ASP A 354 -26.63 -20.29 -4.62
CA ASP A 354 -26.69 -20.25 -3.17
C ASP A 354 -26.55 -21.63 -2.55
N SER A 355 -25.68 -21.70 -1.54
CA SER A 355 -25.40 -22.92 -0.79
C SER A 355 -24.74 -22.60 0.55
N ASN A 356 -24.65 -23.63 1.38
CA ASN A 356 -23.96 -23.64 2.66
C ASN A 356 -22.44 -23.92 2.56
N LEU A 357 -21.88 -24.04 1.34
CA LEU A 357 -20.45 -24.20 1.14
C LEU A 357 -19.71 -23.00 1.73
N GLU A 358 -18.74 -23.26 2.60
CA GLU A 358 -17.89 -22.21 3.15
C GLU A 358 -16.46 -22.41 2.65
N VAL A 359 -15.85 -21.32 2.22
CA VAL A 359 -14.45 -21.30 1.79
C VAL A 359 -13.73 -20.19 2.54
N GLU A 360 -12.62 -20.52 3.18
CA GLU A 360 -11.65 -19.59 3.73
C GLU A 360 -10.51 -19.48 2.71
N PRO A 361 -10.44 -18.38 1.93
CA PRO A 361 -9.54 -18.31 0.78
C PRO A 361 -8.14 -17.85 1.17
N THR A 362 -7.63 -18.26 2.34
CA THR A 362 -6.33 -17.86 2.90
C THR A 362 -5.16 -18.63 2.30
N LEU A 363 -5.08 -18.64 0.96
CA LEU A 363 -4.04 -19.35 0.20
C LEU A 363 -2.64 -18.77 0.42
N PHE A 364 -2.56 -17.51 0.82
CA PHE A 364 -1.32 -16.77 1.04
C PHE A 364 -1.06 -16.46 2.52
N GLY A 365 -1.74 -17.16 3.45
CA GLY A 365 -1.73 -16.80 4.87
C GLY A 365 -2.44 -15.47 5.14
N GLU A 366 -2.34 -14.96 6.37
CA GLU A 366 -2.71 -13.58 6.70
C GLU A 366 -1.64 -12.89 7.53
N ARG A 367 -1.59 -11.56 7.49
CA ARG A 367 -0.59 -10.77 8.24
C ARG A 367 -0.59 -11.07 9.74
N HIS A 368 -1.77 -11.20 10.32
CA HIS A 368 -1.97 -11.52 11.74
C HIS A 368 -1.94 -13.04 12.03
N SER A 369 -1.86 -13.89 11.00
CA SER A 369 -1.85 -15.36 11.12
C SER A 369 -1.19 -16.00 9.89
N PRO A 370 0.14 -15.93 9.76
CA PRO A 370 0.85 -16.37 8.56
C PRO A 370 0.69 -17.87 8.26
N GLU A 371 0.65 -18.70 9.30
CA GLU A 371 0.51 -20.16 9.19
C GLU A 371 -0.89 -20.63 8.75
N ARG A 372 -1.85 -19.71 8.61
CA ARG A 372 -3.22 -20.05 8.28
C ARG A 372 -3.34 -20.47 6.81
N SER A 373 -3.67 -21.73 6.58
CA SER A 373 -3.93 -22.26 5.24
C SER A 373 -5.40 -22.11 4.83
N ALA A 374 -5.67 -22.09 3.52
CA ALA A 374 -7.02 -22.08 2.98
C ALA A 374 -7.78 -23.37 3.36
N CYS A 375 -9.09 -23.27 3.57
CA CYS A 375 -9.94 -24.42 3.85
C CYS A 375 -11.32 -24.30 3.18
N ALA A 376 -11.97 -25.45 2.96
CA ALA A 376 -13.36 -25.51 2.53
C ALA A 376 -14.12 -26.47 3.43
N SER A 377 -15.31 -26.08 3.89
CA SER A 377 -16.15 -26.84 4.81
C SER A 377 -17.60 -26.91 4.33
N ASN A 378 -18.39 -27.80 4.95
CA ASN A 378 -19.78 -28.09 4.57
C ASN A 378 -19.96 -28.64 3.14
N ILE A 379 -18.96 -29.32 2.60
CA ILE A 379 -19.01 -29.93 1.26
C ILE A 379 -20.03 -31.07 1.23
N ASN A 380 -20.90 -31.07 0.21
CA ASN A 380 -21.83 -32.15 -0.08
C ASN A 380 -22.06 -32.30 -1.60
N ILE A 381 -22.71 -33.39 -2.01
CA ILE A 381 -22.94 -33.72 -3.43
C ILE A 381 -23.67 -32.61 -4.21
N GLY A 382 -24.43 -31.75 -3.52
CA GLY A 382 -25.24 -30.70 -4.14
C GLY A 382 -24.57 -29.33 -4.23
N ASN A 383 -23.40 -29.10 -3.60
CA ASN A 383 -22.84 -27.75 -3.46
C ASN A 383 -21.47 -27.49 -4.10
N ILE A 384 -20.93 -28.46 -4.85
CA ILE A 384 -19.62 -28.36 -5.51
C ILE A 384 -19.68 -27.96 -6.99
N SER A 385 -20.81 -27.44 -7.45
CA SER A 385 -20.90 -26.92 -8.82
C SER A 385 -20.04 -25.66 -8.98
N LEU A 386 -19.58 -25.40 -10.21
CA LEU A 386 -18.66 -24.31 -10.51
C LEU A 386 -19.16 -22.94 -10.03
N GLY A 387 -20.47 -22.67 -10.18
CA GLY A 387 -21.10 -21.45 -9.69
C GLY A 387 -21.12 -21.34 -8.17
N LYS A 388 -21.46 -22.44 -7.47
CA LYS A 388 -21.51 -22.50 -6.01
C LYS A 388 -20.12 -22.31 -5.39
N VAL A 389 -19.10 -22.95 -5.96
CA VAL A 389 -17.71 -22.79 -5.51
C VAL A 389 -17.21 -21.37 -5.75
N MET A 390 -17.46 -20.78 -6.92
CA MET A 390 -17.08 -19.38 -7.20
C MET A 390 -17.80 -18.39 -6.26
N LYS A 391 -19.09 -18.59 -6.00
CA LYS A 391 -19.85 -17.76 -5.05
C LYS A 391 -19.30 -17.89 -3.63
N ALA A 392 -19.05 -19.11 -3.18
CA ALA A 392 -18.46 -19.37 -1.86
C ALA A 392 -17.06 -18.78 -1.69
N LEU A 393 -16.23 -18.81 -2.74
CA LEU A 393 -14.92 -18.15 -2.76
C LEU A 393 -15.04 -16.63 -2.64
N CYS A 394 -15.93 -15.99 -3.42
CA CYS A 394 -16.18 -14.55 -3.33
C CYS A 394 -16.68 -14.15 -1.93
N ARG A 395 -17.65 -14.90 -1.40
CA ARG A 395 -18.13 -14.76 -0.02
C ARG A 395 -16.99 -14.92 0.98
N GLY A 396 -16.12 -15.91 0.78
CA GLY A 396 -14.95 -16.16 1.61
C GLY A 396 -14.02 -14.96 1.71
N VAL A 397 -13.75 -14.27 0.59
CA VAL A 397 -12.90 -13.07 0.56
C VAL A 397 -13.51 -11.96 1.41
N ILE A 398 -14.82 -11.72 1.27
CA ILE A 398 -15.52 -10.69 2.06
C ILE A 398 -15.62 -11.10 3.53
N LYS A 399 -15.99 -12.36 3.80
CA LYS A 399 -16.06 -12.92 5.16
C LYS A 399 -14.71 -12.82 5.86
N ASN A 400 -13.59 -13.00 5.17
CA ASN A 400 -12.26 -12.85 5.75
C ASN A 400 -12.02 -11.42 6.25
N LEU A 401 -12.30 -10.41 5.41
CA LEU A 401 -12.23 -9.00 5.82
C LEU A 401 -13.24 -8.63 6.91
N HIS A 402 -14.46 -9.15 6.83
CA HIS A 402 -15.52 -8.85 7.79
C HIS A 402 -15.34 -9.58 9.12
N ARG A 403 -14.60 -10.70 9.13
CA ARG A 403 -14.86 -11.80 10.07
C ARG A 403 -14.96 -11.32 11.50
N ARG A 404 -16.14 -11.54 12.07
CA ARG A 404 -16.40 -11.57 13.50
C ARG A 404 -16.44 -13.03 13.89
N LEU A 405 -15.58 -13.48 14.80
CA LEU A 405 -15.72 -14.83 15.35
C LEU A 405 -16.09 -14.73 16.83
N MET A 406 -17.18 -15.42 17.19
CA MET A 406 -17.61 -15.56 18.57
C MET A 406 -16.92 -16.76 19.24
N LYS A 407 -16.59 -16.58 20.52
CA LYS A 407 -16.09 -17.63 21.43
C LYS A 407 -16.99 -18.87 21.37
N PHE A 408 -16.40 -20.04 21.10
CA PHE A 408 -17.05 -21.31 21.45
C PHE A 408 -16.21 -22.29 22.26
N THR A 409 -14.93 -22.01 22.55
CA THR A 409 -14.16 -22.81 23.52
C THR A 409 -12.91 -22.09 24.02
N LEU A 410 -12.46 -22.47 25.22
CA LEU A 410 -11.44 -21.87 26.09
C LEU A 410 -10.00 -21.74 25.52
N SER A 411 -9.73 -21.91 24.21
CA SER A 411 -8.34 -22.02 23.72
C SER A 411 -8.04 -21.48 22.32
N LEU A 412 -8.89 -20.65 21.69
CA LEU A 412 -8.56 -20.01 20.41
C LEU A 412 -8.75 -18.50 20.50
N TYR A 413 -7.65 -17.75 20.67
CA TYR A 413 -7.66 -16.30 20.48
C TYR A 413 -8.13 -16.00 19.07
N THR A 414 -9.18 -15.21 18.97
CA THR A 414 -9.85 -14.98 17.69
C THR A 414 -9.81 -13.51 17.32
N PHE A 415 -9.29 -13.22 16.13
CA PHE A 415 -9.06 -11.87 15.67
C PHE A 415 -10.17 -11.45 14.71
N ASN A 416 -10.81 -10.31 15.02
CA ASN A 416 -11.79 -9.70 14.12
C ASN A 416 -11.04 -8.78 13.16
N MET A 417 -11.10 -8.98 11.83
CA MET A 417 -10.48 -8.04 10.89
C MET A 417 -11.22 -6.70 10.92
N MET A 418 -12.25 -6.48 10.12
CA MET A 418 -13.04 -5.26 10.15
C MET A 418 -14.53 -5.61 10.23
N PRO A 419 -15.05 -5.96 11.41
CA PRO A 419 -16.45 -6.32 11.55
C PRO A 419 -17.35 -5.11 11.37
N ARG A 420 -18.58 -5.33 10.89
CA ARG A 420 -19.59 -4.29 10.75
C ARG A 420 -19.77 -3.45 12.02
N SER A 421 -19.76 -4.09 13.19
CA SER A 421 -19.94 -3.38 14.46
C SER A 421 -18.88 -2.30 14.67
N LEU A 422 -17.62 -2.59 14.33
CA LEU A 422 -16.53 -1.62 14.45
C LEU A 422 -16.75 -0.41 13.52
N LEU A 423 -17.23 -0.66 12.30
CA LEU A 423 -17.58 0.42 11.36
C LEU A 423 -18.72 1.30 11.92
N VAL A 424 -19.84 0.68 12.31
CA VAL A 424 -21.05 1.40 12.76
C VAL A 424 -20.82 2.13 14.08
N GLU A 425 -20.07 1.53 15.02
CA GLU A 425 -19.68 2.17 16.30
C GLU A 425 -18.83 3.43 16.07
N ASN A 426 -18.10 3.50 14.95
CA ASN A 426 -17.35 4.68 14.53
C ASN A 426 -18.11 5.57 13.53
N GLY A 427 -19.43 5.41 13.42
CA GLY A 427 -20.30 6.28 12.63
C GLY A 427 -20.30 6.02 11.12
N VAL A 428 -19.66 4.94 10.65
CA VAL A 428 -19.70 4.58 9.22
C VAL A 428 -21.11 4.15 8.83
N ASN A 429 -21.63 4.73 7.75
CA ASN A 429 -22.98 4.44 7.24
C ASN A 429 -23.02 3.94 5.80
N ARG A 430 -21.90 3.96 5.07
CA ARG A 430 -21.77 3.41 3.71
C ARG A 430 -20.35 2.96 3.43
N ILE A 431 -20.21 2.10 2.42
CA ILE A 431 -18.92 1.60 1.94
C ILE A 431 -18.71 2.11 0.51
N ILE A 432 -17.55 2.70 0.25
CA ILE A 432 -17.08 3.08 -1.07
C ILE A 432 -16.16 1.97 -1.60
N GLY A 433 -16.61 1.30 -2.66
CA GLY A 433 -15.91 0.17 -3.27
C GLY A 433 -15.01 0.58 -4.42
N GLY A 434 -13.73 0.21 -4.32
CA GLY A 434 -12.72 0.35 -5.37
C GLY A 434 -12.01 -0.96 -5.68
N GLY A 435 -11.07 -0.89 -6.62
CA GLY A 435 -10.24 -2.03 -7.02
C GLY A 435 -10.80 -2.85 -8.18
N SER A 436 -9.89 -3.37 -8.99
CA SER A 436 -10.25 -3.98 -10.29
C SER A 436 -11.07 -5.27 -10.13
N ALA A 437 -10.86 -6.04 -9.05
CA ALA A 437 -11.61 -7.26 -8.80
C ALA A 437 -13.03 -6.95 -8.32
N LEU A 438 -13.20 -6.02 -7.37
CA LEU A 438 -14.52 -5.64 -6.87
C LEU A 438 -15.39 -5.00 -7.96
N VAL A 439 -14.84 -4.03 -8.70
CA VAL A 439 -15.59 -3.28 -9.73
C VAL A 439 -16.13 -4.19 -10.83
N ARG A 440 -15.40 -5.26 -11.18
CA ARG A 440 -15.76 -6.19 -12.26
C ARG A 440 -16.57 -7.41 -11.80
N ASN A 441 -16.70 -7.63 -10.50
CA ASN A 441 -17.32 -8.84 -9.94
C ASN A 441 -18.58 -8.50 -9.14
N LYS A 442 -19.74 -8.76 -9.75
CA LYS A 442 -21.07 -8.53 -9.12
C LYS A 442 -21.32 -9.42 -7.91
N ILE A 443 -20.69 -10.59 -7.83
CA ILE A 443 -20.80 -11.47 -6.66
C ILE A 443 -20.12 -10.82 -5.46
N LEU A 444 -18.88 -10.31 -5.62
CA LEU A 444 -18.19 -9.58 -4.55
C LEU A 444 -18.98 -8.35 -4.09
N GLN A 445 -19.58 -7.60 -5.03
CA GLN A 445 -20.40 -6.43 -4.69
C GLN A 445 -21.59 -6.81 -3.80
N ARG A 446 -22.34 -7.85 -4.18
CA ARG A 446 -23.47 -8.36 -3.38
C ARG A 446 -23.01 -8.87 -2.02
N GLU A 447 -21.93 -9.64 -1.97
CA GLU A 447 -21.42 -10.19 -0.71
C GLU A 447 -20.91 -9.07 0.23
N VAL A 448 -20.36 -7.96 -0.28
CA VAL A 448 -20.05 -6.79 0.57
C VAL A 448 -21.32 -6.23 1.22
N GLU A 449 -22.37 -5.99 0.44
CA GLU A 449 -23.63 -5.46 0.96
C GLU A 449 -24.30 -6.45 1.93
N GLU A 450 -24.28 -7.75 1.64
CA GLU A 450 -24.86 -8.80 2.48
C GLU A 450 -24.12 -8.97 3.81
N GLN A 451 -22.78 -9.04 3.80
CA GLN A 451 -21.98 -9.26 5.01
C GLN A 451 -21.92 -8.02 5.90
N TYR A 452 -21.75 -6.83 5.30
CA TYR A 452 -21.64 -5.58 6.07
C TYR A 452 -22.99 -4.91 6.34
N GLN A 453 -24.05 -5.25 5.61
CA GLN A 453 -25.37 -4.59 5.74
C GLN A 453 -25.26 -3.06 5.72
N LEU A 454 -24.43 -2.55 4.81
CA LEU A 454 -24.20 -1.13 4.53
C LEU A 454 -24.27 -0.93 3.01
N PRO A 455 -24.81 0.21 2.53
CA PRO A 455 -24.85 0.50 1.09
C PRO A 455 -23.46 0.52 0.48
N LEU A 456 -23.29 -0.11 -0.69
CA LEU A 456 -22.05 -0.07 -1.46
C LEU A 456 -22.18 0.92 -2.63
N THR A 457 -21.29 1.91 -2.68
CA THR A 457 -21.13 2.80 -3.84
C THR A 457 -19.80 2.53 -4.50
N LEU A 458 -19.76 2.31 -5.82
CA LEU A 458 -18.49 2.09 -6.51
C LEU A 458 -17.84 3.43 -6.87
N ASP A 459 -16.55 3.54 -6.60
CA ASP A 459 -15.72 4.66 -7.03
C ASP A 459 -14.42 4.17 -7.65
N ALA A 460 -14.29 4.35 -8.96
CA ALA A 460 -13.09 3.98 -9.71
C ALA A 460 -11.95 5.00 -9.56
N ARG A 461 -12.16 6.11 -8.86
CA ARG A 461 -11.16 7.17 -8.66
C ARG A 461 -10.11 6.84 -7.60
N GLY A 462 -10.20 5.70 -6.91
CA GLY A 462 -9.22 5.21 -5.92
C GLY A 462 -7.85 4.88 -6.53
N ASN A 463 -7.17 5.91 -7.05
CA ASN A 463 -5.85 5.87 -7.66
C ASN A 463 -4.92 6.73 -6.81
N ALA A 464 -3.85 6.14 -6.27
CA ALA A 464 -2.93 6.82 -5.38
C ALA A 464 -2.24 8.03 -6.05
N ALA A 465 -1.97 8.01 -7.36
CA ALA A 465 -1.40 9.17 -8.06
C ALA A 465 -2.37 10.37 -8.01
N TYR A 466 -3.67 10.11 -8.19
CA TYR A 466 -4.71 11.15 -8.09
C TYR A 466 -4.85 11.64 -6.65
N GLY A 467 -4.83 10.74 -5.66
CA GLY A 467 -4.78 11.11 -4.25
C GLY A 467 -3.57 11.96 -3.88
N ALA A 468 -2.39 11.65 -4.40
CA ALA A 468 -1.20 12.47 -4.19
C ALA A 468 -1.38 13.89 -4.75
N ALA A 469 -2.00 14.04 -5.93
CA ALA A 469 -2.35 15.35 -6.48
C ALA A 469 -3.39 16.09 -5.62
N LEU A 470 -4.41 15.40 -5.09
CA LEU A 470 -5.38 15.99 -4.15
C LEU A 470 -4.73 16.42 -2.84
N ALA A 471 -3.81 15.63 -2.29
CA ALA A 471 -3.05 16.00 -1.10
C ALA A 471 -2.22 17.27 -1.36
N ALA A 472 -1.57 17.36 -2.52
CA ALA A 472 -0.83 18.56 -2.92
C ALA A 472 -1.75 19.77 -3.16
N LYS A 473 -2.98 19.56 -3.62
CA LYS A 473 -4.01 20.61 -3.73
C LYS A 473 -4.39 21.14 -2.34
N ASN A 474 -4.63 20.25 -1.38
CA ASN A 474 -5.10 20.58 -0.05
C ASN A 474 -4.00 21.13 0.87
N ALA A 475 -2.74 20.91 0.54
CA ALA A 475 -1.60 21.42 1.30
C ALA A 475 -1.60 22.96 1.40
N VAL A 476 -1.38 23.45 2.62
CA VAL A 476 -1.24 24.88 2.92
C VAL A 476 0.22 25.28 2.76
N ILE A 477 0.49 26.34 1.99
CA ILE A 477 1.81 26.97 1.94
C ILE A 477 1.86 27.89 3.16
N ASN A 478 2.71 27.54 4.13
CA ASN A 478 3.00 28.40 5.27
C ASN A 478 3.80 29.64 4.83
#